data_AF-A0A524C2S6-F1
#
_entry.id   AF-A0A524C2S6-F1
#
_cell.length_a   1.000
_cell.length_b   1.000
_cell.length_c   1.000
_cell.angle_alpha   90.00
_cell.angle_beta   90.00
_cell.angle_gamma   90.00
#
_symmetry.space_group_name_H-M   'P 1'
#
loop_
_entity.id
_entity.type
_entity.pdbx_description
1 polymer ?
#
loop_
_entity_poly.entity_id
_entity_poly.type
_entity_poly.pdbx_seq_one_letter_code
_entity_poly.pdbx_strand_id
1 'polypeptide(L)'
;MECYFCRNDIKGLAYNCPRCGMKFCSNHRLPENHNCSNELFHPKISLKYEDVLDFNPQNLSVADVYHLLTTKRINEDEATQILKCFIEKNDFETKINSINAFMILELKSPTAYSILEDCVVSGEKEEAREAAANVLKKIFPKISKNILKWYNSKKIKK
;
A
#
# COMPACT_ATOMS: atom_id res chain seq x y z
N MET A 1 -29.20 -13.18 9.75
CA MET A 1 -27.72 -12.98 9.62
C MET A 1 -27.31 -13.88 8.48
N GLU A 2 -26.68 -13.35 7.44
CA GLU A 2 -26.54 -14.07 6.17
C GLU A 2 -25.13 -14.63 5.97
N CYS A 3 -25.05 -15.77 5.29
CA CYS A 3 -23.80 -16.35 4.84
C CYS A 3 -23.19 -15.49 3.72
N TYR A 4 -21.92 -15.11 3.85
CA TYR A 4 -21.24 -14.29 2.85
C TYR A 4 -21.19 -14.97 1.46
N PHE A 5 -21.05 -16.30 1.44
CA PHE A 5 -20.92 -17.06 0.20
C PHE A 5 -22.27 -17.31 -0.50
N CYS A 6 -23.23 -17.92 0.20
CA CYS A 6 -24.49 -18.35 -0.42
C CYS A 6 -25.66 -17.39 -0.21
N ARG A 7 -25.46 -16.27 0.50
CA ARG A 7 -26.48 -15.24 0.80
C ARG A 7 -27.73 -15.72 1.54
N ASN A 8 -27.79 -17.01 1.91
CA ASN A 8 -28.87 -17.55 2.71
C ASN A 8 -28.71 -17.15 4.19
N ASP A 9 -29.84 -16.99 4.87
CA ASP A 9 -29.85 -16.80 6.31
C ASP A 9 -29.24 -17.99 7.05
N ILE A 10 -28.34 -17.67 7.98
CA ILE A 10 -27.68 -18.62 8.87
C ILE A 10 -28.69 -19.06 9.91
N LYS A 11 -29.22 -20.28 9.73
CA LYS A 11 -30.04 -20.96 10.74
C LYS A 11 -29.11 -21.57 11.78
N GLY A 12 -28.87 -20.84 12.87
CA GLY A 12 -28.03 -21.29 14.00
C GLY A 12 -26.74 -20.49 14.19
N LEU A 13 -25.66 -21.16 14.62
CA LEU A 13 -24.38 -20.51 14.90
C LEU A 13 -23.64 -20.13 13.61
N ALA A 14 -23.23 -18.86 13.51
CA ALA A 14 -22.38 -18.40 12.42
C ALA A 14 -20.93 -18.82 12.63
N TYR A 15 -20.30 -19.31 11.56
CA TYR A 15 -18.89 -19.68 11.55
C TYR A 15 -18.06 -18.54 11.00
N ASN A 16 -17.10 -18.05 11.76
CA ASN A 16 -16.13 -17.08 11.28
C ASN A 16 -14.94 -17.84 10.68
N CYS A 17 -14.63 -17.60 9.41
CA CYS A 17 -13.44 -18.20 8.81
C CYS A 17 -12.19 -17.49 9.36
N PRO A 18 -11.21 -18.22 9.92
CA PRO A 18 -9.99 -17.60 10.44
C PRO A 18 -9.08 -17.03 9.35
N ARG A 19 -9.27 -17.43 8.08
CA ARG A 19 -8.45 -17.00 6.94
C ARG A 19 -8.96 -15.73 6.25
N CYS A 20 -10.28 -15.59 6.10
CA CYS A 20 -10.91 -14.45 5.41
C CYS A 20 -11.74 -13.54 6.32
N GLY A 21 -11.95 -13.92 7.59
CA GLY A 21 -12.67 -13.12 8.59
C GLY A 21 -14.19 -13.02 8.39
N MET A 22 -14.73 -13.56 7.29
CA MET A 22 -16.17 -13.49 6.98
C MET A 22 -17.00 -14.54 7.71
N LYS A 23 -18.33 -14.33 7.74
CA LYS A 23 -19.32 -15.21 8.38
C LYS A 23 -19.98 -16.15 7.38
N PHE A 24 -20.05 -17.42 7.78
CA PHE A 24 -20.57 -18.50 6.94
C PHE A 24 -21.58 -19.37 7.69
N CYS A 25 -22.49 -19.99 6.94
CA CYS A 25 -23.37 -21.03 7.46
C CYS A 25 -22.62 -22.36 7.64
N SER A 26 -23.27 -23.35 8.26
CA SER A 26 -22.70 -24.69 8.51
C SER A 26 -22.13 -25.38 7.27
N ASN A 27 -22.71 -25.15 6.10
CA ASN A 27 -22.29 -25.76 4.83
C ASN A 27 -21.01 -25.11 4.28
N HIS A 28 -20.80 -23.83 4.59
CA HIS A 28 -19.69 -23.02 4.11
C HIS A 28 -18.63 -22.75 5.19
N ARG A 29 -18.67 -23.50 6.31
CA ARG A 29 -17.76 -23.32 7.45
C ARG A 29 -16.30 -23.62 7.11
N LEU A 30 -16.07 -24.51 6.15
CA LEU A 30 -14.73 -24.91 5.73
C LEU A 30 -14.24 -24.00 4.60
N PRO A 31 -12.94 -23.62 4.60
CA PRO A 31 -12.33 -22.81 3.55
C PRO A 31 -12.58 -23.31 2.13
N GLU A 32 -12.52 -24.62 1.95
CA GLU A 32 -12.72 -25.29 0.67
C GLU A 32 -14.15 -25.12 0.15
N ASN A 33 -15.13 -24.97 1.05
CA ASN A 33 -16.53 -24.91 0.69
C ASN A 33 -16.98 -23.51 0.29
N HIS A 34 -16.26 -22.45 0.65
CA HIS A 34 -16.60 -21.08 0.28
C HIS A 34 -15.59 -20.43 -0.67
N ASN A 35 -14.77 -21.25 -1.35
CA ASN A 35 -13.65 -20.80 -2.18
C ASN A 35 -12.82 -19.74 -1.46
N CYS A 36 -12.39 -20.06 -0.23
CA CYS A 36 -11.53 -19.16 0.54
C CYS A 36 -10.23 -18.95 -0.21
N SER A 37 -10.04 -17.77 -0.80
CA SER A 37 -8.73 -17.38 -1.30
C SER A 37 -7.74 -17.50 -0.15
N ASN A 38 -6.69 -18.29 -0.35
CA ASN A 38 -5.60 -18.49 0.63
C ASN A 38 -4.73 -17.23 0.81
N GLU A 39 -5.15 -16.10 0.25
CA GLU A 39 -4.50 -14.81 0.43
C GLU A 39 -4.94 -14.23 1.77
N LEU A 40 -4.11 -14.52 2.76
CA LEU A 40 -4.14 -14.14 4.16
C LEU A 40 -4.88 -12.83 4.47
N PHE A 41 -6.11 -12.92 4.99
CA PHE A 41 -6.74 -11.85 5.76
C PHE A 41 -6.77 -12.24 7.25
N HIS A 42 -5.68 -11.94 7.95
CA HIS A 42 -5.52 -12.21 9.39
C HIS A 42 -6.45 -11.36 10.29
N PRO A 43 -7.15 -11.96 11.27
CA PRO A 43 -7.63 -11.25 12.43
C PRO A 43 -6.90 -11.75 13.70
N LYS A 44 -5.65 -11.31 13.87
CA LYS A 44 -4.92 -11.07 15.13
C LYS A 44 -3.43 -11.16 14.85
N ILE A 45 -2.80 -10.04 14.57
CA ILE A 45 -1.35 -9.95 14.57
C ILE A 45 -0.94 -9.63 16.01
N SER A 46 -0.36 -10.62 16.70
CA SER A 46 0.50 -10.42 17.87
C SER A 46 1.92 -10.70 17.38
N LEU A 47 2.58 -9.70 16.81
CA LEU A 47 3.95 -9.86 16.29
C LEU A 47 4.89 -10.19 17.45
N LYS A 48 5.56 -11.34 17.38
CA LYS A 48 6.79 -11.57 18.15
C LYS A 48 7.98 -11.10 17.33
N TYR A 49 9.05 -10.73 18.01
CA TYR A 49 10.31 -10.25 17.40
C TYR A 49 10.88 -11.21 16.34
N GLU A 50 10.59 -12.51 16.50
CA GLU A 50 10.98 -13.57 15.56
C GLU A 50 10.24 -13.48 14.21
N ASP A 51 9.01 -12.96 14.18
CA ASP A 51 8.22 -12.78 12.95
C ASP A 51 8.71 -11.61 12.08
N VAL A 52 9.53 -10.71 12.63
CA VAL A 52 10.09 -9.55 11.92
C VAL A 52 11.27 -9.95 11.02
N LEU A 53 11.92 -11.08 11.31
CA LEU A 53 13.07 -11.58 10.55
C LEU A 53 12.66 -12.41 9.32
N ASP A 54 11.44 -12.94 9.30
CA ASP A 54 10.87 -13.74 8.19
C ASP A 54 9.86 -12.96 7.32
N PHE A 55 9.60 -11.67 7.62
CA PHE A 55 8.73 -10.83 6.80
C PHE A 55 9.43 -10.57 5.46
N ASN A 56 9.11 -11.39 4.45
CA ASN A 56 9.53 -11.15 3.08
C ASN A 56 8.64 -10.02 2.50
N PRO A 57 9.16 -8.78 2.30
CA PRO A 57 8.38 -7.65 1.80
C PRO A 57 7.87 -7.83 0.35
N GLN A 58 8.13 -8.97 -0.29
CA GLN A 58 7.81 -9.24 -1.69
C GLN A 58 6.31 -9.46 -1.99
N ASN A 59 5.45 -9.65 -0.98
CA ASN A 59 4.02 -9.92 -1.19
C ASN A 59 3.08 -8.81 -0.67
N LEU A 60 3.59 -7.69 -0.17
CA LEU A 60 2.73 -6.54 0.13
C LEU A 60 2.49 -5.74 -1.15
N SER A 61 1.24 -5.40 -1.41
CA SER A 61 0.86 -4.44 -2.43
C SER A 61 0.76 -3.03 -1.86
N VAL A 62 0.69 -2.02 -2.75
CA VAL A 62 0.40 -0.65 -2.33
C VAL A 62 -0.96 -0.56 -1.62
N ALA A 63 -1.95 -1.36 -2.04
CA ALA A 63 -3.28 -1.46 -1.42
C ALA A 63 -3.20 -1.86 0.06
N ASP A 64 -2.29 -2.77 0.41
CA ASP A 64 -2.08 -3.21 1.78
C ASP A 64 -1.54 -2.08 2.66
N VAL A 65 -0.65 -1.23 2.12
CA VAL A 65 -0.15 -0.05 2.83
C VAL A 65 -1.29 0.89 3.20
N TYR A 66 -2.23 1.14 2.29
CA TYR A 66 -3.43 1.93 2.60
C TYR A 66 -4.24 1.33 3.74
N HIS A 67 -4.53 0.03 3.64
CA HIS A 67 -5.33 -0.66 4.63
C HIS A 67 -4.63 -0.63 6.00
N LEU A 68 -3.33 -0.90 6.07
CA LEU A 68 -2.57 -0.90 7.31
C LEU A 68 -2.51 0.49 7.96
N LEU A 69 -2.31 1.55 7.18
CA LEU A 69 -2.26 2.91 7.72
C LEU A 69 -3.64 3.39 8.19
N THR A 70 -4.68 3.15 7.39
CA THR A 70 -6.07 3.55 7.75
C THR A 70 -6.61 2.78 8.95
N THR A 71 -6.24 1.51 9.11
CA THR A 71 -6.56 0.71 10.30
C THR A 71 -5.62 0.96 11.48
N LYS A 72 -4.71 1.94 11.38
CA LYS A 72 -3.73 2.34 12.40
C LYS A 72 -2.86 1.18 12.91
N ARG A 73 -2.59 0.20 12.03
CA ARG A 73 -1.67 -0.91 12.33
C ARG A 73 -0.21 -0.55 12.08
N ILE A 74 0.02 0.43 11.21
CA ILE A 74 1.31 1.07 11.00
C ILE A 74 1.15 2.59 11.10
N ASN A 75 2.24 3.30 11.34
CA ASN A 75 2.30 4.75 11.33
C ASN A 75 2.78 5.32 9.98
N GLU A 76 2.78 6.64 9.85
CA GLU A 76 3.16 7.33 8.61
C GLU A 76 4.64 7.13 8.22
N ASP A 77 5.54 6.96 9.19
CA ASP A 77 6.96 6.67 8.93
C ASP A 77 7.11 5.27 8.37
N GLU A 78 6.50 4.28 9.02
CA GLU A 78 6.48 2.89 8.56
C GLU A 78 5.89 2.78 7.14
N ALA A 79 4.78 3.47 6.87
CA ALA A 79 4.21 3.54 5.53
C ALA A 79 5.18 4.18 4.52
N THR A 80 5.88 5.26 4.91
CA THR A 80 6.91 5.92 4.08
C THR A 80 8.05 4.97 3.72
N GLN A 81 8.55 4.17 4.68
CA GLN A 81 9.63 3.21 4.44
C GLN A 81 9.20 2.05 3.54
N ILE A 82 7.97 1.54 3.71
CA ILE A 82 7.44 0.47 2.85
C ILE A 82 7.31 0.96 1.41
N LEU A 83 6.74 2.15 1.21
CA LEU A 83 6.60 2.75 -0.12
C LEU A 83 7.96 3.03 -0.77
N LYS A 84 8.97 3.44 0.01
CA LYS A 84 10.35 3.56 -0.46
C LYS A 84 10.88 2.23 -1.01
N CYS A 85 10.70 1.14 -0.26
CA CYS A 85 11.12 -0.18 -0.70
C CYS A 85 10.44 -0.59 -2.01
N PHE A 86 9.16 -0.24 -2.19
CA PHE A 86 8.46 -0.53 -3.43
C PHE A 86 8.98 0.25 -4.62
N ILE A 87 9.37 1.50 -4.42
CA ILE A 87 10.00 2.31 -5.46
C ILE A 87 11.35 1.69 -5.86
N GLU A 88 12.16 1.22 -4.90
CA GLU A 88 13.51 0.73 -5.21
C GLU A 88 13.54 -0.66 -5.87
N LYS A 89 12.59 -1.55 -5.53
CA LYS A 89 12.74 -2.99 -5.80
C LYS A 89 11.71 -3.59 -6.77
N ASN A 90 10.64 -2.88 -7.08
CA ASN A 90 9.55 -3.43 -7.89
C ASN A 90 9.54 -2.95 -9.33
N ASP A 91 8.63 -3.53 -10.10
CA ASP A 91 8.35 -3.16 -11.46
C ASP A 91 7.85 -1.70 -11.57
N PHE A 92 7.79 -1.23 -12.81
CA PHE A 92 7.46 0.14 -13.12
C PHE A 92 6.05 0.55 -12.65
N GLU A 93 5.05 -0.33 -12.73
CA GLU A 93 3.69 -0.02 -12.31
C GLU A 93 3.61 0.14 -10.79
N THR A 94 4.20 -0.80 -10.05
CA THR A 94 4.26 -0.74 -8.59
C THR A 94 4.98 0.52 -8.09
N LYS A 95 6.04 0.94 -8.78
CA LYS A 95 6.74 2.20 -8.49
C LYS A 95 5.82 3.41 -8.66
N ILE A 96 5.12 3.53 -9.79
CA ILE A 96 4.19 4.64 -10.03
C ILE A 96 3.07 4.66 -8.99
N ASN A 97 2.49 3.50 -8.69
CA ASN A 97 1.46 3.36 -7.68
C ASN A 97 1.96 3.79 -6.29
N SER A 98 3.21 3.45 -5.95
CA SER A 98 3.84 3.82 -4.69
C SER A 98 4.10 5.33 -4.60
N ILE A 99 4.56 5.96 -5.69
CA ILE A 99 4.72 7.41 -5.77
C ILE A 99 3.39 8.12 -5.55
N ASN A 100 2.33 7.67 -6.23
CA ASN A 100 0.99 8.24 -6.07
C ASN A 100 0.42 8.03 -4.67
N ALA A 101 0.81 6.96 -3.98
CA ALA A 101 0.35 6.68 -2.62
C ALA A 101 0.77 7.73 -1.61
N PHE A 102 1.93 8.37 -1.76
CA PHE A 102 2.32 9.50 -0.93
C PHE A 102 1.27 10.62 -0.95
N MET A 103 0.66 10.88 -2.11
CA MET A 103 -0.39 11.89 -2.25
C MET A 103 -1.70 11.47 -1.60
N ILE A 104 -2.13 10.23 -1.86
CA ILE A 104 -3.44 9.77 -1.35
C ILE A 104 -3.40 9.59 0.17
N LEU A 105 -2.26 9.17 0.72
CA LEU A 105 -2.04 9.00 2.16
C LEU A 105 -1.58 10.29 2.86
N GLU A 106 -1.44 11.40 2.12
CA GLU A 106 -0.98 12.69 2.61
C GLU A 106 0.32 12.65 3.44
N LEU A 107 1.26 11.77 3.08
CA LEU A 107 2.52 11.57 3.80
C LEU A 107 3.43 12.80 3.64
N LYS A 108 3.49 13.63 4.68
CA LYS A 108 4.14 14.96 4.68
C LYS A 108 5.49 14.98 5.42
N SER A 109 6.12 13.83 5.63
CA SER A 109 7.39 13.75 6.35
C SER A 109 8.58 14.30 5.53
N PRO A 110 9.66 14.78 6.19
CA PRO A 110 10.90 15.14 5.50
C PRO A 110 11.48 13.97 4.67
N THR A 111 11.35 12.75 5.18
CA THR A 111 11.75 11.53 4.49
C THR A 111 10.96 11.33 3.19
N ALA A 112 9.63 11.53 3.23
CA ALA A 112 8.78 11.47 2.04
C ALA A 112 9.22 12.51 0.98
N TYR A 113 9.57 13.72 1.40
CA TYR A 113 10.12 14.73 0.48
C TYR A 113 11.41 14.25 -0.20
N SER A 114 12.38 13.75 0.57
CA SER A 114 13.66 13.26 0.03
C SER A 114 13.46 12.14 -1.00
N ILE A 115 12.60 11.17 -0.70
CA ILE A 115 12.29 10.05 -1.61
C ILE A 115 11.70 10.58 -2.92
N LEU A 116 10.74 11.50 -2.84
CA LEU A 116 10.08 12.05 -4.02
C LEU A 116 11.03 12.96 -4.83
N GLU A 117 11.90 13.72 -4.16
CA GLU A 117 12.95 14.51 -4.81
C GLU A 117 13.92 13.61 -5.57
N ASP A 118 14.39 12.52 -4.95
CA ASP A 118 15.24 11.53 -5.59
C ASP A 118 14.56 10.92 -6.82
N CYS A 119 13.27 10.59 -6.75
CA CYS A 119 12.50 10.12 -7.90
C CYS A 119 12.48 11.13 -9.06
N VAL A 120 12.39 12.43 -8.80
CA VAL A 120 12.41 13.49 -9.84
C VAL A 120 13.80 13.66 -10.46
N VAL A 121 14.85 13.58 -9.64
CA VAL A 121 16.25 13.79 -10.08
C VAL A 121 16.81 12.55 -10.77
N SER A 122 16.34 11.36 -10.40
CA SER A 122 16.81 10.08 -10.91
C SER A 122 16.76 10.00 -12.45
N GLY A 123 17.67 9.22 -13.03
CA GLY A 123 17.69 8.93 -14.48
C GLY A 123 16.55 8.03 -14.96
N GLU A 124 15.47 7.92 -14.20
CA GLU A 124 14.35 7.03 -14.48
C GLU A 124 13.46 7.52 -15.64
N LYS A 125 12.50 6.67 -16.03
CA LYS A 125 11.51 6.99 -17.07
C LYS A 125 10.78 8.30 -16.76
N GLU A 126 10.40 9.01 -17.82
CA GLU A 126 9.81 10.35 -17.71
C GLU A 126 8.50 10.37 -16.92
N GLU A 127 7.71 9.31 -17.07
CA GLU A 127 6.44 9.12 -16.38
C GLU A 127 6.61 9.00 -14.86
N ALA A 128 7.67 8.34 -14.37
CA ALA A 128 7.98 8.27 -12.94
C ALA A 128 8.39 9.63 -12.37
N ARG A 129 9.21 10.37 -13.11
CA ARG A 129 9.60 11.73 -12.75
C ARG A 129 8.40 12.68 -12.75
N GLU A 130 7.50 12.56 -13.71
CA GLU A 130 6.28 13.36 -13.78
C GLU A 130 5.32 13.04 -12.63
N ALA A 131 5.13 11.77 -12.30
CA ALA A 131 4.35 11.36 -11.14
C ALA A 131 4.92 11.98 -9.85
N ALA A 132 6.23 11.84 -9.62
CA ALA A 132 6.87 12.39 -8.42
C ALA A 132 6.79 13.93 -8.37
N ALA A 133 6.99 14.62 -9.50
CA ALA A 133 6.85 16.07 -9.59
C ALA A 133 5.42 16.54 -9.27
N ASN A 134 4.40 15.83 -9.76
CA ASN A 134 2.99 16.11 -9.46
C ASN A 134 2.67 15.94 -7.98
N VAL A 135 3.20 14.89 -7.36
CA VAL A 135 3.05 14.62 -5.93
C VAL A 135 3.73 15.71 -5.09
N LEU A 136 4.98 16.06 -5.41
CA LEU A 136 5.72 17.15 -4.73
C LEU A 136 5.01 18.50 -4.82
N LYS A 137 4.40 18.81 -5.98
CA LYS A 137 3.64 20.05 -6.17
C LYS A 137 2.42 20.12 -5.26
N LYS A 138 1.75 18.99 -5.03
CA LYS A 138 0.52 18.91 -4.22
C LYS A 138 0.80 18.85 -2.72
N ILE A 139 1.72 17.99 -2.29
CA ILE A 139 2.00 17.76 -0.87
C ILE A 139 2.97 18.80 -0.30
N PHE A 140 3.95 19.24 -1.09
CA PHE A 140 5.05 20.11 -0.65
C PHE A 140 5.19 21.41 -1.46
N PRO A 141 4.12 22.21 -1.68
CA PRO A 141 4.10 23.31 -2.65
C PRO A 141 5.11 24.44 -2.39
N LYS A 142 5.55 24.61 -1.14
CA LYS A 142 6.52 25.67 -0.77
C LYS A 142 7.96 25.24 -1.03
N ILE A 143 8.31 24.02 -0.62
CA ILE A 143 9.69 23.50 -0.63
C ILE A 143 10.06 22.99 -2.03
N SER A 144 9.11 22.38 -2.76
CA SER A 144 9.36 21.79 -4.07
C SER A 144 9.58 22.79 -5.21
N LYS A 145 9.47 24.11 -4.98
CA LYS A 145 9.56 25.13 -6.04
C LYS A 145 10.85 25.06 -6.85
N ASN A 146 11.98 24.86 -6.18
CA ASN A 146 13.29 24.86 -6.83
C ASN A 146 13.48 23.61 -7.69
N ILE A 147 13.15 22.44 -7.15
CA ILE A 147 13.26 21.18 -7.89
C ILE A 147 12.29 21.12 -9.07
N LEU A 148 11.07 21.65 -8.93
CA LEU A 148 10.09 21.70 -10.03
C LEU A 148 10.51 22.67 -11.14
N LYS A 149 11.13 23.80 -10.80
CA LYS A 149 11.72 24.71 -11.80
C LYS A 149 12.83 24.02 -12.59
N TRP A 150 13.73 23.32 -11.89
CA TRP A 150 14.79 22.55 -12.52
C TRP A 150 14.22 21.47 -13.45
N TYR A 151 13.25 20.69 -12.98
CA TYR A 151 12.60 19.64 -13.76
C TYR A 151 11.96 20.18 -15.05
N ASN A 152 11.18 21.25 -14.95
CA ASN A 152 10.55 21.88 -16.12
C ASN A 152 11.57 22.42 -17.12
N SER A 153 12.70 22.97 -16.65
CA SER A 153 13.78 23.46 -17.52
C SER A 153 14.46 22.36 -18.34
N LYS A 154 14.42 21.11 -17.84
CA LYS A 154 14.95 19.93 -18.53
C LYS A 154 13.95 19.37 -19.54
N LYS A 155 12.64 19.43 -19.26
CA LYS A 155 11.58 18.98 -20.18
C LYS A 155 11.55 19.80 -21.47
N ILE A 156 11.86 21.10 -21.40
CA ILE A 156 11.88 22.01 -22.56
C ILE A 156 13.07 21.76 -23.51
N LYS A 157 14.10 21.01 -23.08
CA LYS A 157 15.32 20.75 -23.86
C LYS A 157 15.35 19.37 -24.55
N LYS A 158 14.26 18.60 -24.47
CA LYS A 158 14.07 17.33 -25.16
C LYS A 158 13.06 17.51 -26.29
#